data_AF-A0A1G2KM76-F1
#
_entry.id   AF-A0A1G2KM76-F1
#
_cell.length_a   1.000
_cell.length_b   1.000
_cell.length_c   1.000
_cell.angle_alpha   90.00
_cell.angle_beta   90.00
_cell.angle_gamma   90.00
#
_symmetry.space_group_name_H-M   'P 1'
#
loop_
_entity.id
_entity.type
_entity.pdbx_description
1 polymer ?
#
loop_
_entity_poly.entity_id
_entity_poly.type
_entity_poly.pdbx_seq_one_letter_code
_entity_poly.pdbx_strand_id
1 'polypeptide(L)'
;MKGPEENRTHYLKITESNSDFWTEHILFRDYLINNLQYREEYQKLKENLFDEHAGNREPYTKGKEEFVRKILKLAGFKGKIL
;
A
#
# COMPACT_ATOMS: atom_id res chain seq x y z
N MET A 1 -2.27 -17.39 -8.86
CA MET A 1 -1.20 -18.21 -8.24
C MET A 1 -0.07 -17.27 -7.85
N LYS A 2 0.41 -17.30 -6.60
CA LYS A 2 1.58 -16.51 -6.19
C LYS A 2 2.81 -17.41 -6.32
N GLY A 3 3.88 -16.91 -6.94
CA GLY A 3 5.17 -17.61 -6.95
C GLY A 3 5.78 -17.72 -5.54
N PRO A 4 6.84 -18.53 -5.37
CA PRO A 4 7.55 -18.67 -4.09
C PRO A 4 7.98 -17.31 -3.54
N GLU A 5 7.91 -17.15 -2.22
CA GLU A 5 8.08 -15.84 -1.58
C GLU A 5 9.54 -15.37 -1.59
N GLU A 6 10.48 -16.30 -1.52
CA GLU A 6 11.92 -16.08 -1.49
C GLU A 6 12.47 -15.33 -2.71
N ASN A 7 11.80 -15.44 -3.86
CA ASN A 7 12.24 -14.85 -5.14
C ASN A 7 11.13 -14.05 -5.84
N ARG A 8 10.11 -13.60 -5.09
CA ARG A 8 8.98 -12.88 -5.69
C ARG A 8 9.33 -11.42 -5.97
N THR A 9 9.64 -11.14 -7.22
CA THR A 9 9.99 -9.79 -7.71
C THR A 9 8.82 -9.04 -8.34
N HIS A 10 7.83 -9.77 -8.87
CA HIS A 10 6.70 -9.18 -9.59
C HIS A 10 5.36 -9.57 -8.95
N TYR A 11 4.44 -8.61 -8.91
CA TYR A 11 3.06 -8.80 -8.49
C TYR A 11 2.13 -8.28 -9.58
N LEU A 12 1.43 -9.19 -10.26
CA LEU A 12 0.35 -8.82 -11.17
C LEU A 12 -0.98 -8.86 -10.42
N LYS A 13 -1.68 -7.71 -10.43
CA LYS A 13 -3.02 -7.57 -9.88
C LYS A 13 -3.99 -7.33 -11.05
N ILE A 14 -4.87 -8.29 -11.28
CA ILE A 14 -5.91 -8.22 -12.32
C ILE A 14 -7.25 -8.03 -11.60
N THR A 15 -8.03 -7.04 -12.01
CA THR A 15 -9.32 -6.69 -11.42
C THR A 15 -10.25 -6.16 -12.49
N GLU A 16 -11.55 -6.11 -12.18
CA GLU A 16 -12.53 -5.46 -13.04
C GLU A 16 -12.31 -3.94 -13.10
N SER A 17 -12.63 -3.35 -14.24
CA SER A 17 -12.61 -1.89 -14.40
C SER A 17 -13.56 -1.23 -13.40
N ASN A 18 -13.12 -0.12 -12.81
CA ASN A 18 -13.89 0.67 -11.84
C ASN A 18 -14.27 -0.07 -10.54
N SER A 19 -13.65 -1.21 -10.26
CA SER A 19 -13.81 -1.87 -8.97
C SER A 19 -13.24 -1.00 -7.83
N ASP A 20 -13.68 -1.27 -6.60
CA ASP A 20 -13.10 -0.65 -5.39
C ASP A 20 -11.59 -0.91 -5.32
N PHE A 21 -11.16 -2.12 -5.66
CA PHE A 21 -9.75 -2.51 -5.71
C PHE A 21 -8.96 -1.71 -6.75
N TRP A 22 -9.51 -1.50 -7.94
CA TRP A 22 -8.87 -0.63 -8.94
C TRP A 22 -8.76 0.80 -8.42
N THR A 23 -9.87 1.33 -7.92
CA THR A 23 -10.01 2.73 -7.51
C THR A 23 -9.10 3.07 -6.32
N GLU A 24 -9.05 2.22 -5.29
CA GLU A 24 -8.17 2.44 -4.14
C GLU A 24 -6.68 2.49 -4.54
N HIS A 25 -6.25 1.63 -5.48
CA HIS A 25 -4.86 1.57 -5.90
C HIS A 25 -4.44 2.81 -6.68
N ILE A 26 -5.30 3.29 -7.58
CA ILE A 26 -5.05 4.51 -8.36
C ILE A 26 -5.06 5.73 -7.44
N LEU A 27 -6.06 5.86 -6.56
CA LEU A 27 -6.16 6.98 -5.62
C LEU A 27 -4.95 7.05 -4.68
N PHE A 28 -4.55 5.92 -4.10
CA PHE A 28 -3.39 5.88 -3.20
C PHE A 28 -2.10 6.32 -3.92
N ARG A 29 -1.85 5.81 -5.13
CA ARG A 29 -0.70 6.19 -5.95
C ARG A 29 -0.71 7.69 -6.25
N ASP A 30 -1.81 8.18 -6.80
CA ASP A 30 -1.90 9.57 -7.29
C ASP A 30 -1.85 10.56 -6.12
N TYR A 31 -2.40 10.21 -4.96
CA TYR A 31 -2.30 11.04 -3.77
C TYR A 31 -0.85 11.18 -3.30
N LEU A 32 -0.08 10.09 -3.24
CA LEU A 32 1.33 10.15 -2.84
C LEU A 32 2.21 10.87 -3.87
N ILE A 33 1.91 10.76 -5.16
CA ILE A 33 2.63 11.52 -6.21
C ILE A 33 2.44 13.02 -6.03
N ASN A 34 1.22 13.46 -5.72
CA ASN A 34 0.86 14.88 -5.64
C ASN A 34 1.09 15.51 -4.26
N ASN A 35 1.41 14.72 -3.22
CA ASN A 35 1.60 15.23 -1.85
C ASN A 35 2.94 14.77 -1.26
N LEU A 36 3.97 15.60 -1.41
CA LEU A 36 5.35 15.32 -0.99
C LEU A 36 5.45 14.88 0.48
N GLN A 37 4.77 15.59 1.38
CA GLN A 37 4.79 15.30 2.81
C GLN A 37 4.36 13.85 3.11
N TYR A 38 3.25 13.39 2.54
CA TYR A 38 2.74 12.04 2.78
C TYR A 38 3.60 10.97 2.12
N ARG A 39 4.24 11.30 0.99
CA ARG A 39 5.23 10.41 0.36
C ARG A 39 6.42 10.16 1.28
N GLU A 40 6.94 11.22 1.90
CA GLU A 40 8.05 11.12 2.85
C GLU A 40 7.65 10.40 4.14
N GLU A 41 6.44 10.65 4.65
CA GLU A 41 5.89 9.93 5.81
C GLU A 41 5.79 8.42 5.52
N TYR A 42 5.30 8.04 4.33
CA TYR A 42 5.20 6.63 3.93
C TYR A 42 6.55 5.97 3.72
N GLN A 43 7.53 6.70 3.20
CA GLN A 43 8.89 6.20 3.07
C GLN A 43 9.48 5.85 4.44
N LYS A 44 9.47 6.81 5.38
CA LYS A 44 10.00 6.62 6.74
C LYS A 44 9.31 5.47 7.46
N LEU A 45 7.98 5.34 7.32
CA LEU A 45 7.23 4.21 7.87
C LEU A 45 7.74 2.86 7.33
N LYS A 46 7.97 2.76 6.01
CA LYS A 46 8.48 1.52 5.40
C LYS A 46 9.91 1.20 5.84
N GLU A 47 10.76 2.20 6.02
CA GLU A 47 12.13 2.03 6.50
C GLU A 47 12.11 1.52 7.95
N ASN A 48 11.37 2.17 8.84
CA ASN A 48 11.24 1.74 10.24
C ASN A 48 10.67 0.33 10.37
N LEU A 49 9.60 0.00 9.64
CA LEU A 49 9.01 -1.34 9.67
C LEU A 49 9.95 -2.42 9.10
N PHE A 50 10.83 -2.04 8.17
CA PHE A 50 11.83 -2.97 7.65
C PHE A 50 12.90 -3.25 8.70
N ASP A 51 13.38 -2.21 9.39
CA ASP A 51 14.37 -2.33 10.45
C ASP A 51 13.83 -3.11 11.66
N GLU A 52 12.57 -2.87 12.06
CA GLU A 52 11.91 -3.54 13.20
C GLU A 52 11.58 -5.03 12.94
N HIS A 53 11.39 -5.41 11.68
CA HIS A 53 10.89 -6.73 11.31
C HIS A 53 11.75 -7.42 10.24
N ALA A 54 13.07 -7.23 10.29
CA ALA A 54 14.00 -7.81 9.34
C ALA A 54 13.74 -9.32 9.09
N GLY A 55 13.22 -9.63 7.90
CA GLY A 55 12.89 -11.00 7.48
C GLY A 55 11.45 -11.48 7.74
N ASN A 56 10.60 -10.71 8.43
CA ASN A 56 9.19 -11.04 8.65
C ASN A 56 8.25 -10.10 7.89
N ARG A 57 7.63 -10.60 6.82
CA ARG A 57 6.80 -9.81 5.91
C ARG A 57 5.38 -9.54 6.43
N GLU A 58 4.88 -10.35 7.37
CA GLU A 58 3.52 -10.18 7.89
C GLU A 58 3.38 -8.93 8.77
N PRO A 59 4.22 -8.71 9.81
CA PRO A 59 4.21 -7.47 10.58
C PRO A 59 4.47 -6.24 9.72
N TYR A 60 5.39 -6.35 8.76
CA TYR A 60 5.67 -5.28 7.79
C TYR A 60 4.43 -4.90 6.97
N THR A 61 3.60 -5.86 6.58
CA THR A 61 2.37 -5.60 5.82
C THR A 61 1.31 -4.95 6.70
N LYS A 62 1.07 -5.49 7.90
CA LYS A 62 0.09 -4.97 8.86
C LYS A 62 0.43 -3.56 9.32
N GLY A 63 1.71 -3.27 9.57
CA GLY A 63 2.18 -1.97 10.04
C GLY A 63 1.90 -0.80 9.08
N LYS A 64 1.57 -1.08 7.81
CA LYS A 64 1.22 -0.05 6.83
C LYS A 64 -0.28 0.21 6.71
N GLU A 65 -1.14 -0.65 7.26
CA GLU A 65 -2.57 -0.61 7.00
C GLU A 65 -3.22 0.70 7.43
N GLU A 66 -2.92 1.19 8.63
CA GLU A 66 -3.48 2.44 9.15
C GLU A 66 -3.09 3.63 8.26
N PHE A 67 -1.83 3.68 7.85
CA PHE A 67 -1.34 4.72 6.95
C PHE A 67 -2.05 4.67 5.59
N VAL A 68 -2.20 3.49 4.99
CA VAL A 68 -2.93 3.33 3.73
C VAL A 68 -4.39 3.78 3.87
N ARG A 69 -5.07 3.39 4.95
CA ARG A 69 -6.45 3.84 5.24
C ARG A 69 -6.55 5.36 5.38
N LYS A 70 -5.62 6.00 6.08
CA LYS A 70 -5.52 7.46 6.22
C LYS A 70 -5.42 8.14 4.84
N ILE A 71 -4.50 7.67 3.99
CA ILE A 71 -4.31 8.24 2.65
C ILE A 71 -5.54 8.05 1.76
N LEU A 72 -6.15 6.87 1.77
CA LEU A 72 -7.37 6.62 0.98
C LEU A 72 -8.53 7.54 1.40
N LYS A 73 -8.68 7.78 2.70
CA LYS A 73 -9.68 8.73 3.22
C LYS A 73 -9.40 10.16 2.73
N LEU A 74 -8.15 10.61 2.78
CA LEU A 74 -7.75 11.93 2.29
C LEU A 74 -7.90 12.07 0.77
N ALA A 75 -7.67 10.99 0.02
CA ALA A 75 -7.87 10.92 -1.42
C ALA A 75 -9.35 10.83 -1.83
N GLY A 76 -10.28 10.79 -0.88
CA GLY A 76 -11.72 10.76 -1.14
C GLY A 76 -12.25 9.41 -1.59
N PHE A 77 -11.57 8.31 -1.25
CA PHE A 77 -12.09 6.97 -1.53
C PHE A 77 -13.38 6.71 -0.75
N LYS A 78 -14.40 6.19 -1.44
CA LYS A 78 -15.75 5.93 -0.88
C LYS A 78 -16.12 4.44 -0.83
N GLY A 79 -15.24 3.57 -1.31
CA GLY A 79 -15.46 2.12 -1.32
C GLY A 79 -15.18 1.49 0.04
N LYS A 80 -15.38 0.17 0.13
CA LYS A 80 -14.97 -0.57 1.33
C LYS A 80 -13.45 -0.72 1.31
N ILE A 81 -12.78 -0.12 2.30
CA ILE A 81 -11.35 -0.36 2.49
C ILE A 81 -11.19 -1.75 3.08
N LEU A 82 -10.54 -2.66 2.34
CA LEU A 82 -10.27 -4.04 2.75
C LEU A 82 -9.61 -4.11 4.13
#